data_AF-M9PFH6-F1
#
_entry.id   AF-M9PFH6-F1
#
_cell.length_a   1.000
_cell.length_b   1.000
_cell.length_c   1.000
_cell.angle_alpha   90.00
_cell.angle_beta   90.00
_cell.angle_gamma   90.00
#
_symmetry.space_group_name_H-M   'P 1'
#
loop_
_entity.id
_entity.type
_entity.pdbx_description
1 polymer ?
#
loop_
_entity_poly.entity_id
_entity_poly.type
_entity_poly.pdbx_seq_one_letter_code
_entity_poly.pdbx_strand_id
1 'polypeptide(L)'
;MRFRSKKGQLPFIELNGEEIADSAIIIKELSSKYEKYLDSGLTAEQRNVSYATIAMLENHLIWIIFYWRAKYPDNVLKGYKVNLQHALGLRLPNSILNFFFKITFGRKGTKKLKAHGIGVHSAEEIEEFGKDDLKVLSEMLDCKPFFFGDEPTTLDVVAFAVLSQLHYLSKDIAYPLRDYMTEKCPNLIGHVSRMKDKCFPDWDEICTKLDLNAHIPKPEPETKEGKEGGEQEKSNEQEGTEGDKIEKELEKDKSNEKESTEENKEKEETK
;
A
#
# COMPACT_ATOMS: atom_id res chain seq x y z
N MET A 1 -17.98 -3.83 5.50
CA MET A 1 -17.03 -4.86 5.02
C MET A 1 -15.83 -4.86 5.96
N ARG A 2 -15.44 -6.01 6.53
CA ARG A 2 -14.30 -6.06 7.48
C ARG A 2 -13.01 -5.65 6.75
N PHE A 3 -12.51 -4.43 6.97
CA PHE A 3 -11.34 -3.90 6.25
C PHE A 3 -10.02 -4.58 6.62
N ARG A 4 -10.02 -5.49 7.60
CA ARG A 4 -8.85 -6.18 8.16
C ARG A 4 -9.26 -7.58 8.60
N SER A 5 -8.29 -8.48 8.65
CA SER A 5 -8.49 -9.82 9.22
C SER A 5 -8.93 -9.79 10.68
N LYS A 6 -9.32 -10.93 11.24
CA LYS A 6 -9.50 -11.17 12.69
C LYS A 6 -8.27 -10.76 13.50
N LYS A 7 -7.08 -10.78 12.89
CA LYS A 7 -5.81 -10.32 13.50
C LYS A 7 -5.54 -8.82 13.33
N GLY A 8 -6.43 -8.07 12.66
CA GLY A 8 -6.24 -6.66 12.37
C GLY A 8 -5.21 -6.37 11.26
N GLN A 9 -4.84 -7.39 10.47
CA GLN A 9 -3.79 -7.31 9.46
C GLN A 9 -4.35 -7.30 8.03
N LEU A 10 -3.55 -6.74 7.13
CA LEU A 10 -3.68 -6.84 5.67
C LEU A 10 -2.30 -7.27 5.12
N PRO A 11 -2.25 -8.05 4.03
CA PRO A 11 -3.38 -8.64 3.32
C PRO A 11 -4.00 -9.84 4.09
N PHE A 12 -5.23 -10.19 3.73
CA PHE A 12 -5.87 -11.45 4.11
C PHE A 12 -6.76 -11.95 2.96
N ILE A 13 -7.03 -13.26 2.95
CA ILE A 13 -7.97 -13.89 2.03
C ILE A 13 -8.97 -14.76 2.81
N GLU A 14 -10.07 -15.10 2.15
CA GLU A 14 -10.93 -16.20 2.58
C GLU A 14 -10.80 -17.35 1.57
N LEU A 15 -10.39 -18.52 2.06
CA LEU A 15 -10.18 -19.71 1.25
C LEU A 15 -11.04 -20.84 1.82
N ASN A 16 -12.07 -21.25 1.08
CA ASN A 16 -13.03 -22.28 1.53
C ASN A 16 -13.70 -21.98 2.89
N GLY A 17 -14.02 -20.72 3.17
CA GLY A 17 -14.62 -20.31 4.45
C GLY A 17 -13.60 -20.11 5.59
N GLU A 18 -12.31 -20.34 5.35
CA GLU A 18 -11.24 -20.06 6.31
C GLU A 18 -10.55 -18.73 6.00
N GLU A 19 -10.41 -17.88 7.02
CA GLU A 19 -9.71 -16.60 6.89
C GLU A 19 -8.21 -16.80 7.14
N ILE A 20 -7.39 -16.46 6.15
CA ILE A 20 -5.93 -16.57 6.20
C ILE A 20 -5.35 -15.16 6.07
N ALA A 21 -4.60 -14.73 7.09
CA ALA A 21 -3.93 -13.43 7.11
C ALA A 21 -2.41 -13.62 7.04
N ASP A 22 -1.69 -12.54 6.66
CA ASP A 22 -0.25 -12.49 6.40
C ASP A 22 0.13 -13.00 5.00
N SER A 23 0.83 -12.18 4.21
CA SER A 23 1.17 -12.50 2.82
C SER A 23 2.03 -13.76 2.70
N ALA A 24 2.99 -13.99 3.60
CA ALA A 24 3.85 -15.16 3.54
C ALA A 24 3.05 -16.44 3.84
N ILE A 25 2.12 -16.38 4.81
CA ILE A 25 1.22 -17.49 5.11
C ILE A 25 0.26 -17.74 3.94
N ILE A 26 -0.34 -16.69 3.38
CA ILE A 26 -1.25 -16.78 2.23
C ILE A 26 -0.54 -17.44 1.05
N ILE A 27 0.66 -16.98 0.69
CA ILE A 27 1.44 -17.55 -0.42
C ILE A 27 1.73 -19.03 -0.15
N LYS A 28 2.12 -19.39 1.07
CA LYS A 28 2.41 -20.79 1.46
C LYS A 28 1.18 -21.70 1.31
N GLU A 29 0.03 -21.27 1.82
CA GLU A 29 -1.21 -22.06 1.77
C GLU A 29 -1.71 -22.22 0.32
N LEU A 30 -1.68 -21.14 -0.47
CA LEU A 30 -2.05 -21.21 -1.89
C LEU A 30 -1.07 -22.08 -2.69
N SER A 31 0.23 -21.95 -2.45
CA SER A 31 1.25 -22.76 -3.12
C SER A 31 1.04 -24.26 -2.84
N SER A 32 0.75 -24.60 -1.58
CA SER A 32 0.48 -25.98 -1.17
C SER A 32 -0.80 -26.51 -1.79
N LYS A 33 -1.88 -25.72 -1.79
CA LYS A 33 -3.19 -26.12 -2.32
C LYS A 33 -3.20 -26.32 -3.83
N TYR A 34 -2.46 -25.50 -4.58
CA TYR A 34 -2.43 -25.54 -6.04
C TYR A 34 -1.18 -26.22 -6.60
N GLU A 35 -0.31 -26.75 -5.74
CA GLU A 35 0.96 -27.40 -6.10
C GLU A 35 1.86 -26.51 -6.99
N LYS A 36 1.85 -25.20 -6.71
CA LYS A 36 2.61 -24.20 -7.45
C LYS A 36 3.57 -23.48 -6.51
N TYR A 37 4.86 -23.79 -6.61
CA TYR A 37 5.89 -23.25 -5.74
C TYR A 37 6.90 -22.43 -6.56
N LEU A 38 6.91 -21.11 -6.36
CA LEU A 38 7.76 -20.16 -7.09
C LEU A 38 9.27 -20.44 -6.89
N ASP A 39 9.64 -20.95 -5.72
CA ASP A 39 11.05 -21.13 -5.34
C ASP A 39 11.59 -22.55 -5.60
N SER A 40 10.86 -23.37 -6.38
CA SER A 40 11.22 -24.77 -6.66
C SER A 40 12.59 -24.93 -7.31
N GLY A 41 12.96 -23.98 -8.18
CA GLY A 41 14.23 -24.00 -8.91
C GLY A 41 15.44 -23.53 -8.09
N LEU A 42 15.24 -23.02 -6.87
CA LEU A 42 16.32 -22.44 -6.09
C LEU A 42 17.21 -23.50 -5.44
N THR A 43 18.51 -23.22 -5.37
CA THR A 43 19.43 -23.95 -4.50
C THR A 43 19.20 -23.57 -3.03
N ALA A 44 19.77 -24.33 -2.10
CA ALA A 44 19.72 -23.98 -0.67
C ALA A 44 20.38 -22.63 -0.38
N GLU A 45 21.49 -22.32 -1.06
CA GLU A 45 22.18 -21.03 -0.95
C GLU A 45 21.30 -19.89 -1.48
N GLN A 46 20.70 -20.06 -2.66
CA GLN A 46 19.80 -19.06 -3.22
C GLN A 46 18.57 -18.81 -2.35
N ARG A 47 18.03 -19.85 -1.69
CA ARG A 47 16.95 -19.67 -0.70
C ARG A 47 17.37 -18.83 0.49
N ASN A 48 18.59 -19.01 1.00
CA ASN A 48 19.11 -18.20 2.11
C ASN A 48 19.29 -16.74 1.69
N VAL A 49 19.84 -16.50 0.50
CA VAL A 49 19.97 -15.16 -0.06
C VAL A 49 18.59 -14.53 -0.27
N SER A 50 17.65 -15.26 -0.86
CA SER A 50 16.27 -14.82 -1.06
C SER A 50 15.63 -14.36 0.25
N TYR A 51 15.75 -15.17 1.30
CA TYR A 51 15.22 -14.85 2.63
C TYR A 51 15.83 -13.56 3.19
N ALA A 52 17.16 -13.41 3.13
CA ALA A 52 17.84 -12.21 3.63
C ALA A 52 17.43 -10.96 2.84
N THR A 53 17.32 -11.05 1.52
CA THR A 53 16.92 -9.92 0.67
C THR A 53 15.45 -9.54 0.88
N ILE A 54 14.55 -10.53 1.05
CA ILE A 54 13.15 -10.27 1.42
C ILE A 54 13.08 -9.58 2.79
N ALA A 55 13.85 -10.05 3.77
CA ALA A 55 13.89 -9.42 5.08
C ALA A 55 14.36 -7.95 5.02
N MET A 56 15.37 -7.65 4.17
CA MET A 56 15.81 -6.28 3.89
C MET A 56 14.69 -5.45 3.24
N LEU A 57 14.01 -5.97 2.22
CA LEU A 57 12.90 -5.29 1.55
C LEU A 57 11.76 -4.94 2.53
N GLU A 58 11.37 -5.91 3.37
CA GLU A 58 10.20 -5.81 4.26
C GLU A 58 10.48 -5.10 5.60
N ASN A 59 11.73 -5.10 6.06
CA ASN A 59 12.10 -4.50 7.35
C ASN A 59 13.05 -3.31 7.24
N HIS A 60 13.51 -2.96 6.04
CA HIS A 60 14.37 -1.80 5.82
C HIS A 60 13.82 -0.89 4.71
N LEU A 61 13.88 -1.30 3.45
CA LEU A 61 13.51 -0.43 2.31
C LEU A 61 12.06 0.07 2.40
N ILE A 62 11.10 -0.79 2.74
CA ILE A 62 9.70 -0.37 2.85
C ILE A 62 9.48 0.65 3.98
N TRP A 63 10.29 0.60 5.05
CA TRP A 63 10.21 1.54 6.16
C TRP A 63 10.82 2.90 5.82
N ILE A 64 11.81 2.92 4.93
CA ILE A 64 12.36 4.15 4.34
C ILE A 64 11.33 4.80 3.42
N ILE A 65 10.63 4.01 2.62
CA ILE A 65 9.48 4.50 1.82
C ILE A 65 8.36 5.00 2.74
N PHE A 66 8.06 4.27 3.81
CA PHE A 66 7.06 4.67 4.81
C PHE A 66 7.45 5.97 5.52
N TYR A 67 8.75 6.18 5.80
CA TYR A 67 9.25 7.45 6.34
C TYR A 67 8.89 8.62 5.44
N TRP A 68 9.21 8.52 4.15
CA TRP A 68 8.86 9.56 3.18
C TRP A 68 7.35 9.81 3.14
N ARG A 69 6.55 8.74 3.11
CA ARG A 69 5.08 8.84 3.10
C ARG A 69 4.54 9.56 4.33
N ALA A 70 5.05 9.22 5.52
CA ALA A 70 4.61 9.81 6.77
C ALA A 70 5.06 11.27 6.90
N LYS A 71 6.23 11.61 6.38
CA LYS A 71 6.77 12.98 6.39
C LYS A 71 6.08 13.89 5.38
N TYR A 72 5.70 13.36 4.22
CA TYR A 72 5.12 14.13 3.12
C TYR A 72 3.76 13.59 2.66
N PRO A 73 2.74 13.54 3.54
CA PRO A 73 1.43 12.97 3.22
C PRO A 73 0.74 13.69 2.04
N ASP A 74 0.97 14.99 1.86
CA ASP A 74 0.48 15.74 0.70
C ASP A 74 1.07 15.24 -0.63
N ASN A 75 2.37 14.94 -0.62
CA ASN A 75 3.06 14.41 -1.79
C ASN A 75 2.60 12.99 -2.10
N VAL A 76 2.23 12.20 -1.09
CA VAL A 76 1.62 10.87 -1.28
C VAL A 76 0.28 11.00 -2.01
N LEU A 77 -0.61 11.86 -1.52
CA LEU A 77 -1.94 12.02 -2.12
C LEU A 77 -1.85 12.50 -3.57
N LYS A 78 -0.99 13.48 -3.84
CA LYS A 78 -0.77 14.01 -5.20
C LYS A 78 -0.04 13.00 -6.10
N GLY A 79 1.03 12.39 -5.60
CA GLY A 79 1.92 11.54 -6.36
C GLY A 79 1.30 10.22 -6.81
N TYR A 80 0.45 9.64 -5.97
CA TYR A 80 -0.32 8.44 -6.30
C TYR A 80 -1.76 8.74 -6.75
N LYS A 81 -2.11 10.03 -6.90
CA LYS A 81 -3.45 10.49 -7.30
C LYS A 81 -4.58 9.86 -6.47
N VAL A 82 -4.36 9.78 -5.14
CA VAL A 82 -5.29 9.13 -4.22
C VAL A 82 -6.50 10.04 -3.98
N ASN A 83 -7.69 9.52 -4.27
CA ASN A 83 -8.95 10.11 -3.82
C ASN A 83 -9.39 9.43 -2.51
N LEU A 84 -9.32 10.16 -1.39
CA LEU A 84 -9.61 9.59 -0.07
C LEU A 84 -11.07 9.20 0.12
N GLN A 85 -12.02 9.90 -0.52
CA GLN A 85 -13.43 9.49 -0.50
C GLN A 85 -13.59 8.08 -1.10
N HIS A 86 -13.00 7.87 -2.28
CA HIS A 86 -13.04 6.58 -2.96
C HIS A 86 -12.25 5.52 -2.18
N ALA A 87 -11.04 5.85 -1.72
CA ALA A 87 -10.16 4.90 -1.03
C ALA A 87 -10.70 4.44 0.34
N LEU A 88 -11.46 5.29 1.03
CA LEU A 88 -12.00 5.01 2.36
C LEU A 88 -13.51 4.71 2.35
N GLY A 89 -14.19 4.84 1.20
CA GLY A 89 -15.64 4.72 1.10
C GLY A 89 -16.41 5.78 1.90
N LEU A 90 -15.85 6.99 2.03
CA LEU A 90 -16.42 8.06 2.85
C LEU A 90 -17.09 9.14 2.00
N ARG A 91 -18.15 9.75 2.52
CA ARG A 91 -18.91 10.82 1.84
C ARG A 91 -18.45 12.22 2.24
N LEU A 92 -17.58 12.35 3.26
CA LEU A 92 -17.02 13.64 3.66
C LEU A 92 -16.26 14.33 2.52
N PRO A 93 -16.32 15.68 2.40
CA PRO A 93 -15.52 16.43 1.44
C PRO A 93 -14.02 16.10 1.52
N ASN A 94 -13.38 15.96 0.35
CA ASN A 94 -11.95 15.63 0.26
C ASN A 94 -11.03 16.62 0.99
N SER A 95 -11.38 17.90 1.07
CA SER A 95 -10.61 18.89 1.85
C SER A 95 -10.52 18.52 3.34
N ILE A 96 -11.62 18.02 3.90
CA ILE A 96 -11.70 17.56 5.29
C ILE A 96 -10.92 16.26 5.45
N LEU A 97 -11.15 15.27 4.58
CA LEU A 97 -10.42 14.00 4.62
C LEU A 97 -8.91 14.19 4.47
N ASN A 98 -8.48 15.08 3.59
CA ASN A 98 -7.06 15.42 3.43
C ASN A 98 -6.47 16.00 4.71
N PHE A 99 -7.21 16.85 5.43
CA PHE A 99 -6.76 17.39 6.71
C PHE A 99 -6.57 16.28 7.76
N PHE A 100 -7.56 15.41 7.95
CA PHE A 100 -7.44 14.27 8.88
C PHE A 100 -6.33 13.30 8.49
N PHE A 101 -6.20 13.02 7.19
CA PHE A 101 -5.16 12.16 6.69
C PHE A 101 -3.78 12.71 7.02
N LYS A 102 -3.52 13.99 6.80
CA LYS A 102 -2.21 14.61 7.12
C LYS A 102 -1.88 14.48 8.61
N ILE A 103 -2.83 14.81 9.48
CA ILE A 103 -2.62 14.78 10.93
C ILE A 103 -2.43 13.34 11.40
N THR A 104 -3.32 12.45 11.01
CA THR A 104 -3.33 11.06 11.46
C THR A 104 -2.14 10.30 10.91
N PHE A 105 -1.94 10.36 9.59
CA PHE A 105 -0.89 9.63 8.90
C PHE A 105 0.49 10.17 9.26
N GLY A 106 0.64 11.50 9.35
CA GLY A 106 1.88 12.13 9.81
C GLY A 106 2.21 11.79 11.26
N ARG A 107 1.33 12.17 12.21
CA ARG A 107 1.63 12.00 13.66
C ARG A 107 1.72 10.54 14.07
N LYS A 108 0.78 9.67 13.64
CA LYS A 108 0.85 8.23 13.95
C LYS A 108 2.00 7.57 13.19
N GLY A 109 2.28 8.01 11.96
CA GLY A 109 3.42 7.53 11.16
C GLY A 109 4.76 7.80 11.84
N THR A 110 5.02 9.02 12.29
CA THR A 110 6.25 9.36 13.01
C THR A 110 6.45 8.53 14.28
N LYS A 111 5.37 8.28 15.05
CA LYS A 111 5.44 7.40 16.23
C LYS A 111 5.82 5.97 15.85
N LYS A 112 5.23 5.41 14.80
CA LYS A 112 5.57 4.07 14.29
C LYS A 112 7.01 3.99 13.81
N LEU A 113 7.48 5.00 13.08
CA LEU A 113 8.86 5.08 12.59
C LEU A 113 9.88 5.10 13.73
N LYS A 114 9.60 5.85 14.81
CA LYS A 114 10.44 5.84 16.01
C LYS A 114 10.44 4.48 16.70
N ALA A 115 9.28 3.84 16.82
CA ALA A 115 9.17 2.49 17.40
C ALA A 115 9.88 1.41 16.57
N HIS A 116 9.91 1.58 15.25
CA HIS A 116 10.65 0.70 14.33
C HIS A 116 12.18 0.92 14.42
N GLY A 117 12.63 2.09 14.87
CA GLY A 117 14.04 2.46 14.95
C GLY A 117 14.48 3.36 13.79
N ILE A 118 13.95 3.17 12.58
CA ILE A 118 14.35 3.99 11.40
C ILE A 118 14.11 5.49 11.63
N GLY A 119 13.07 5.85 12.38
CA GLY A 119 12.68 7.23 12.65
C GLY A 119 13.56 7.96 13.66
N VAL A 120 14.62 7.33 14.19
CA VAL A 120 15.60 7.98 15.07
C VAL A 120 16.78 8.59 14.31
N HIS A 121 16.95 8.20 13.04
CA HIS A 121 18.01 8.70 12.17
C HIS A 121 17.64 10.04 11.51
N SER A 122 18.66 10.73 11.00
CA SER A 122 18.52 11.94 10.19
C SER A 122 17.88 11.65 8.83
N ALA A 123 17.39 12.70 8.16
CA ALA A 123 16.77 12.53 6.84
C ALA A 123 17.79 12.05 5.80
N GLU A 124 19.03 12.50 5.91
CA GLU A 124 20.15 12.18 5.05
C GLU A 124 20.58 10.72 5.22
N GLU A 125 20.70 10.23 6.45
CA GLU A 125 20.98 8.81 6.72
C GLU A 125 19.88 7.89 6.17
N ILE A 126 18.60 8.23 6.41
CA ILE A 126 17.47 7.44 5.92
C ILE A 126 17.44 7.38 4.39
N GLU A 127 17.78 8.49 3.74
CA GLU A 127 17.89 8.52 2.28
C GLU A 127 19.03 7.63 1.79
N GLU A 128 20.21 7.69 2.42
CA GLU A 128 21.36 6.89 2.05
C GLU A 128 21.10 5.39 2.24
N PHE A 129 20.48 5.00 3.35
CA PHE A 129 20.04 3.63 3.60
C PHE A 129 19.17 3.09 2.46
N GLY A 130 18.27 3.91 1.91
CA GLY A 130 17.42 3.50 0.82
C GLY A 130 18.20 3.33 -0.48
N LYS A 131 19.16 4.23 -0.74
CA LYS A 131 20.04 4.15 -1.92
C LYS A 131 20.91 2.90 -1.87
N ASP A 132 21.44 2.57 -0.68
CA ASP A 132 22.23 1.35 -0.47
C ASP A 132 21.40 0.09 -0.73
N ASP A 133 20.17 0.00 -0.19
CA ASP A 133 19.26 -1.12 -0.46
C ASP A 133 18.97 -1.27 -1.97
N LEU A 134 18.68 -0.15 -2.66
CA LEU A 134 18.44 -0.15 -4.11
C LEU A 134 19.69 -0.58 -4.89
N LYS A 135 20.88 -0.13 -4.46
CA LYS A 135 22.14 -0.51 -5.08
C LYS A 135 22.38 -2.01 -4.92
N VAL A 136 22.17 -2.58 -3.73
CA VAL A 136 22.28 -4.02 -3.49
C VAL A 136 21.32 -4.80 -4.40
N LEU A 137 20.06 -4.38 -4.51
CA LEU A 137 19.10 -5.02 -5.42
C LEU A 137 19.54 -4.91 -6.88
N SER A 138 20.03 -3.74 -7.29
CA SER A 138 20.53 -3.49 -8.65
C SER A 138 21.72 -4.37 -8.99
N GLU A 139 22.70 -4.50 -8.08
CA GLU A 139 23.87 -5.35 -8.23
C GLU A 139 23.50 -6.84 -8.20
N MET A 140 22.54 -7.23 -7.35
CA MET A 140 22.05 -8.60 -7.27
C MET A 140 21.29 -9.02 -8.53
N LEU A 141 20.47 -8.13 -9.09
CA LEU A 141 19.76 -8.36 -10.36
C LEU A 141 20.73 -8.38 -11.54
N ASP A 142 21.70 -7.48 -11.55
CA ASP A 142 22.70 -7.33 -12.62
C ASP A 142 22.03 -7.26 -14.01
N CYS A 143 22.43 -8.11 -14.94
CA CYS A 143 21.88 -8.23 -16.29
C CYS A 143 20.78 -9.29 -16.42
N LYS A 144 20.39 -9.95 -15.32
CA LYS A 144 19.39 -11.03 -15.33
C LYS A 144 17.97 -10.47 -15.46
N PRO A 145 17.03 -11.23 -16.07
CA PRO A 145 15.64 -10.81 -16.12
C PRO A 145 14.99 -10.84 -14.72
N PHE A 146 15.33 -11.82 -13.88
CA PHE A 146 14.88 -11.97 -12.48
C PHE A 146 16.08 -12.29 -11.56
N PHE A 147 15.91 -12.14 -10.25
CA PHE A 147 17.03 -12.18 -9.30
C PHE A 147 17.87 -13.47 -9.36
N PHE A 148 17.23 -14.62 -9.64
CA PHE A 148 17.88 -15.93 -9.68
C PHE A 148 17.90 -16.60 -11.07
N GLY A 149 17.56 -15.87 -12.14
CA GLY A 149 17.63 -16.41 -13.51
C GLY A 149 16.46 -15.96 -14.37
N ASP A 150 15.95 -16.88 -15.19
CA ASP A 150 14.95 -16.62 -16.23
C ASP A 150 13.49 -16.65 -15.76
N GLU A 151 13.21 -17.26 -14.62
CA GLU A 151 11.87 -17.32 -14.03
C GLU A 151 11.79 -16.53 -12.72
N PRO A 152 10.66 -15.84 -12.46
CA PRO A 152 10.46 -15.10 -11.23
C PRO A 152 10.27 -16.03 -10.04
N THR A 153 10.80 -15.59 -8.90
CA THR A 153 10.74 -16.27 -7.61
C THR A 153 9.94 -15.44 -6.61
N THR A 154 9.78 -15.92 -5.37
CA THR A 154 9.14 -15.13 -4.31
C THR A 154 9.84 -13.78 -4.11
N LEU A 155 11.18 -13.72 -4.24
CA LEU A 155 11.93 -12.48 -4.13
C LEU A 155 11.51 -11.46 -5.20
N ASP A 156 11.30 -11.90 -6.44
CA ASP A 156 10.87 -11.01 -7.53
C ASP A 156 9.47 -10.43 -7.26
N VAL A 157 8.57 -11.21 -6.68
CA VAL A 157 7.22 -10.76 -6.28
C VAL A 157 7.30 -9.69 -5.18
N VAL A 158 8.09 -9.92 -4.13
CA VAL A 158 8.27 -8.96 -3.04
C VAL A 158 8.95 -7.69 -3.54
N ALA A 159 10.02 -7.82 -4.32
CA ALA A 159 10.73 -6.69 -4.90
C ALA A 159 9.80 -5.87 -5.81
N PHE A 160 8.99 -6.51 -6.65
CA PHE A 160 8.00 -5.83 -7.47
C PHE A 160 7.03 -5.00 -6.61
N ALA A 161 6.49 -5.56 -5.52
CA ALA A 161 5.55 -4.86 -4.65
C ALA A 161 6.17 -3.63 -3.96
N VAL A 162 7.46 -3.69 -3.60
CA VAL A 162 8.17 -2.57 -2.98
C VAL A 162 8.61 -1.53 -4.02
N LEU A 163 9.32 -1.95 -5.07
CA LEU A 163 9.89 -1.07 -6.09
C LEU A 163 8.81 -0.35 -6.91
N SER A 164 7.64 -0.97 -7.11
CA SER A 164 6.50 -0.33 -7.78
C SER A 164 6.02 0.94 -7.07
N GLN A 165 6.17 1.01 -5.73
CA GLN A 165 5.81 2.22 -4.97
C GLN A 165 6.69 3.41 -5.33
N LEU A 166 7.94 3.16 -5.74
CA LEU A 166 8.83 4.19 -6.26
C LEU A 166 8.54 4.46 -7.73
N HIS A 167 8.46 3.39 -8.55
CA HIS A 167 8.35 3.50 -10.01
C HIS A 167 7.09 4.24 -10.48
N TYR A 168 5.94 3.95 -9.88
CA TYR A 168 4.66 4.55 -10.26
C TYR A 168 4.34 5.86 -9.55
N LEU A 169 5.25 6.38 -8.71
CA LEU A 169 5.09 7.71 -8.14
C LEU A 169 5.23 8.77 -9.24
N SER A 170 4.26 9.68 -9.35
CA SER A 170 4.31 10.75 -10.36
C SER A 170 5.65 11.50 -10.36
N LYS A 171 6.19 11.75 -11.57
CA LYS A 171 7.43 12.50 -11.79
C LYS A 171 7.36 13.95 -11.28
N ASP A 172 6.15 14.50 -11.13
CA ASP A 172 5.92 15.86 -10.63
C ASP A 172 6.19 16.00 -9.12
N ILE A 173 6.33 14.88 -8.40
CA ILE A 173 6.65 14.87 -6.97
C ILE A 173 8.14 14.69 -6.80
N ALA A 174 8.84 15.59 -6.10
CA ALA A 174 10.24 15.37 -5.77
C ALA A 174 10.38 14.21 -4.77
N TYR A 175 11.17 13.19 -5.13
CA TYR A 175 11.54 12.11 -4.21
C TYR A 175 12.93 11.53 -4.59
N PRO A 176 13.99 11.91 -3.85
CA PRO A 176 15.37 11.52 -4.18
C PRO A 176 15.58 10.02 -4.35
N LEU A 177 14.87 9.18 -3.58
CA LEU A 177 15.03 7.72 -3.66
C LEU A 177 14.51 7.15 -4.99
N ARG A 178 13.37 7.65 -5.50
CA ARG A 178 12.88 7.28 -6.84
C ARG A 178 13.83 7.78 -7.92
N ASP A 179 14.33 9.00 -7.78
CA ASP A 179 15.22 9.60 -8.77
C ASP A 179 16.54 8.81 -8.84
N TYR A 180 17.09 8.43 -7.70
CA TYR A 180 18.24 7.51 -7.62
C TYR A 180 17.95 6.16 -8.30
N MET A 181 16.80 5.52 -8.01
CA MET A 181 16.42 4.26 -8.67
C MET A 181 16.38 4.42 -10.20
N THR A 182 15.85 5.54 -10.69
CA THR A 182 15.71 5.81 -12.12
C THR A 182 17.06 6.06 -12.79
N GLU A 183 17.94 6.82 -12.15
CA GLU A 183 19.22 7.25 -12.72
C GLU A 183 20.35 6.24 -12.53
N LYS A 184 20.36 5.52 -11.41
CA LYS A 184 21.48 4.66 -10.98
C LYS A 184 21.15 3.17 -10.99
N CYS A 185 19.87 2.81 -10.96
CA CYS A 185 19.40 1.43 -10.95
C CYS A 185 18.38 1.13 -12.06
N PRO A 186 18.64 1.50 -13.34
CA PRO A 186 17.64 1.36 -14.41
C PRO A 186 17.23 -0.09 -14.68
N ASN A 187 18.05 -1.08 -14.33
CA ASN A 187 17.70 -2.49 -14.42
C ASN A 187 16.54 -2.87 -13.48
N LEU A 188 16.39 -2.21 -12.32
CA LEU A 188 15.25 -2.38 -11.42
C LEU A 188 13.95 -1.86 -12.04
N ILE A 189 14.01 -0.78 -12.82
CA ILE A 189 12.84 -0.30 -13.60
C ILE A 189 12.43 -1.36 -14.64
N GLY A 190 13.42 -1.96 -15.30
CA GLY A 190 13.19 -3.08 -16.22
C GLY A 190 12.56 -4.28 -15.52
N HIS A 191 13.02 -4.61 -14.31
CA HIS A 191 12.44 -5.68 -13.49
C HIS A 191 10.97 -5.42 -13.15
N VAL A 192 10.64 -4.22 -12.67
CA VAL A 192 9.26 -3.83 -12.37
C VAL A 192 8.38 -3.97 -13.62
N SER A 193 8.87 -3.52 -14.77
CA SER A 193 8.14 -3.62 -16.04
C SER A 193 7.87 -5.07 -16.43
N ARG A 194 8.88 -5.95 -16.36
CA ARG A 194 8.74 -7.39 -16.67
C ARG A 194 7.76 -8.09 -15.74
N MET A 195 7.81 -7.80 -14.43
CA MET A 195 6.88 -8.36 -13.47
C MET A 195 5.45 -7.88 -13.70
N LYS A 196 5.25 -6.58 -13.99
CA LYS A 196 3.94 -6.04 -14.37
C LYS A 196 3.39 -6.77 -15.59
N ASP A 197 4.16 -6.83 -16.69
CA ASP A 197 3.69 -7.43 -17.94
C ASP A 197 3.38 -8.92 -17.80
N LYS A 198 4.11 -9.65 -16.94
CA LYS A 198 3.87 -11.07 -16.67
C LYS A 198 2.66 -11.33 -15.77
N CYS A 199 2.39 -10.48 -14.79
CA CYS A 199 1.38 -10.71 -13.76
C CYS A 199 0.06 -9.95 -13.98
N PHE A 200 0.07 -8.85 -14.72
CA PHE A 200 -1.07 -7.93 -14.85
C PHE A 200 -1.28 -7.52 -16.32
N PRO A 201 -1.79 -8.42 -17.17
CA PRO A 201 -2.10 -8.11 -18.56
C PRO A 201 -3.19 -7.02 -18.70
N ASP A 202 -4.01 -6.84 -17.66
CA ASP A 202 -5.11 -5.88 -17.52
C ASP A 202 -4.74 -4.67 -16.65
N TRP A 203 -3.44 -4.38 -16.46
CA TRP A 203 -2.96 -3.32 -15.55
C TRP A 203 -3.66 -1.97 -15.76
N ASP A 204 -3.72 -1.50 -17.00
CA ASP A 204 -4.32 -0.18 -17.32
C ASP A 204 -5.82 -0.15 -16.99
N GLU A 205 -6.52 -1.27 -17.19
CA GLU A 205 -7.93 -1.41 -16.86
C GLU A 205 -8.14 -1.40 -15.34
N ILE A 206 -7.38 -2.18 -14.59
CA ILE A 206 -7.42 -2.21 -13.12
C ILE A 206 -7.13 -0.83 -12.54
N CYS A 207 -6.10 -0.14 -13.04
CA CYS A 207 -5.72 1.18 -12.54
C CYS A 207 -6.74 2.27 -12.92
N THR A 208 -7.43 2.14 -14.05
CA THR A 208 -8.43 3.13 -14.49
C THR A 208 -9.77 2.92 -13.78
N LYS A 209 -10.23 1.67 -13.69
CA LYS A 209 -11.52 1.33 -13.06
C LYS A 209 -11.43 1.23 -11.54
N LEU A 210 -10.21 1.13 -10.99
CA LEU A 210 -9.95 0.82 -9.59
C LEU A 210 -10.66 -0.46 -9.14
N ASP A 211 -10.78 -1.41 -10.07
CA ASP A 211 -11.44 -2.69 -9.90
C ASP A 211 -10.41 -3.82 -9.92
N LEU A 212 -10.11 -4.35 -8.75
CA LEU A 212 -9.10 -5.40 -8.57
C LEU A 212 -9.49 -6.74 -9.23
N ASN A 213 -10.75 -6.91 -9.63
CA ASN A 213 -11.27 -8.10 -10.27
C ASN A 213 -11.85 -7.78 -11.66
N ALA A 214 -11.30 -6.80 -12.38
CA ALA A 214 -11.79 -6.39 -13.69
C ALA A 214 -11.90 -7.56 -14.70
N HIS A 215 -11.02 -8.54 -14.58
CA HIS A 215 -11.02 -9.76 -15.40
C HIS A 215 -12.13 -10.78 -15.05
N ILE A 216 -12.80 -10.65 -13.90
CA ILE A 216 -13.91 -11.53 -13.50
C ILE A 216 -15.21 -10.95 -14.08
N PRO A 217 -15.94 -11.70 -14.93
CA PRO A 217 -17.22 -11.24 -15.45
C PRO A 217 -18.19 -10.92 -14.31
N LYS A 218 -18.66 -9.67 -14.25
CA LYS A 218 -19.68 -9.26 -13.28
C LYS A 218 -21.06 -9.64 -13.83
N PRO A 219 -22.01 -10.06 -12.96
CA PRO A 219 -23.38 -10.27 -13.38
C PRO A 219 -23.95 -9.00 -14.01
N GLU A 220 -24.70 -9.15 -15.10
CA GLU A 220 -25.34 -8.02 -15.78
C GLU A 220 -26.25 -7.26 -14.80
N PRO A 221 -26.20 -5.92 -14.77
CA PRO A 221 -27.11 -5.16 -13.93
C PRO A 221 -28.54 -5.41 -14.38
N GLU A 222 -29.40 -5.92 -13.49
CA GLU A 222 -30.81 -6.13 -13.78
C GLU A 222 -31.46 -4.81 -14.24
N THR A 223 -31.84 -4.75 -15.52
CA THR A 223 -32.68 -3.67 -16.04
C THR A 223 -34.07 -3.79 -15.42
N LYS A 224 -34.36 -2.94 -14.43
CA LYS A 224 -35.74 -2.76 -13.94
C LYS A 224 -36.56 -2.03 -15.00
N GLU A 225 -37.21 -2.78 -15.88
CA GLU A 225 -38.35 -2.27 -16.65
C GLU A 225 -39.55 -2.04 -15.72
N GLY A 226 -40.21 -0.89 -15.90
CA GLY A 226 -41.02 -0.22 -14.89
C GLY A 226 -42.29 -0.93 -14.40
N LYS A 227 -42.64 -0.61 -13.16
CA LYS A 227 -44.01 -0.40 -12.70
C LYS A 227 -44.04 0.75 -11.71
N GLU A 228 -44.74 1.82 -12.08
CA GLU A 228 -45.15 2.90 -11.19
C GLU A 228 -45.91 2.34 -9.98
N GLY A 229 -45.57 2.83 -8.78
CA GLY A 229 -46.37 2.60 -7.58
C GLY A 229 -45.55 2.38 -6.31
N GLY A 230 -45.24 3.47 -5.60
CA GLY A 230 -44.80 3.46 -4.19
C GLY A 230 -43.29 3.48 -4.00
N GLU A 231 -42.75 4.67 -3.70
CA GLU A 231 -41.40 4.83 -3.19
C GLU A 231 -41.21 4.03 -1.90
N GLN A 232 -40.45 2.94 -2.02
CA GLN A 232 -39.66 2.39 -0.93
C GLN A 232 -38.28 2.10 -1.51
N GLU A 233 -37.36 3.03 -1.32
CA GLU A 233 -35.93 2.84 -1.54
C GLU A 233 -35.45 1.67 -0.66
N LYS A 234 -35.30 0.49 -1.28
CA LYS A 234 -34.36 -0.53 -0.82
C LYS A 234 -33.16 -0.48 -1.75
N SER A 235 -32.28 0.47 -1.49
CA SER A 235 -30.91 0.52 -2.02
C SER A 235 -29.95 0.05 -0.94
N ASN A 236 -29.17 -1.00 -1.24
CA ASN A 236 -27.91 -1.38 -0.59
C ASN A 236 -27.72 -0.95 0.88
N GLU A 237 -28.36 -1.66 1.82
CA GLU A 237 -28.20 -1.41 3.26
C GLU A 237 -26.88 -1.94 3.87
N GLN A 238 -25.91 -2.43 3.08
CA GLN A 238 -24.66 -2.98 3.63
C GLN A 238 -23.39 -2.15 3.39
N GLU A 239 -23.44 -1.07 2.61
CA GLU A 239 -22.29 -0.16 2.42
C GLU A 239 -22.28 1.06 3.34
N GLY A 240 -23.42 1.44 3.95
CA GLY A 240 -23.52 2.66 4.77
C GLY A 240 -23.01 2.55 6.21
N THR A 241 -22.97 1.36 6.81
CA THR A 241 -22.83 1.25 8.28
C THR A 241 -21.41 1.40 8.82
N GLU A 242 -20.39 1.27 7.99
CA GLU A 242 -18.97 1.29 8.40
C GLU A 242 -18.26 2.58 7.99
N GLY A 243 -18.62 3.15 6.84
CA GLY A 243 -18.31 4.54 6.50
C GLY A 243 -18.80 5.45 7.61
N ASP A 244 -20.07 5.36 7.98
CA ASP A 244 -20.68 6.14 9.08
C ASP A 244 -19.95 5.98 10.43
N LYS A 245 -19.33 4.83 10.71
CA LYS A 245 -18.54 4.63 11.94
C LYS A 245 -17.20 5.36 11.89
N ILE A 246 -16.51 5.27 10.76
CA ILE A 246 -15.24 5.98 10.54
C ILE A 246 -15.51 7.49 10.49
N GLU A 247 -16.60 7.93 9.88
CA GLU A 247 -17.03 9.33 9.89
C GLU A 247 -17.29 9.83 11.32
N LYS A 248 -18.00 9.04 12.14
CA LYS A 248 -18.23 9.36 13.56
C LYS A 248 -16.94 9.39 14.39
N GLU A 249 -15.98 8.50 14.14
CA GLU A 249 -14.68 8.54 14.80
C GLU A 249 -13.86 9.76 14.37
N LEU A 250 -13.83 10.10 13.08
CA LEU A 250 -13.18 11.31 12.57
C LEU A 250 -13.85 12.59 13.10
N GLU A 251 -15.16 12.58 13.31
CA GLU A 251 -15.89 13.68 13.94
C GLU A 251 -15.62 13.80 15.45
N LYS A 252 -15.41 12.68 16.14
CA LYS A 252 -15.00 12.67 17.55
C LYS A 252 -13.55 13.14 17.72
N ASP A 253 -12.67 12.77 16.79
CA ASP A 253 -11.30 13.31 16.76
C ASP A 253 -11.30 14.81 16.45
N LYS A 254 -12.21 15.32 15.59
CA LYS A 254 -12.44 16.77 15.41
C LYS A 254 -12.82 17.49 16.69
N SER A 255 -13.75 16.95 17.47
CA SER A 255 -14.25 17.61 18.68
C SER A 255 -13.17 17.67 19.76
N ASN A 256 -12.45 16.56 19.96
CA ASN A 256 -11.36 16.49 20.94
C ASN A 256 -10.19 17.41 20.56
N GLU A 257 -9.88 17.56 19.26
CA GLU A 257 -8.82 18.48 18.84
C GLU A 257 -9.23 19.96 19.01
N LYS A 258 -10.49 20.34 18.72
CA LYS A 258 -10.97 21.71 18.97
C LYS A 258 -10.85 22.08 20.45
N GLU A 259 -11.29 21.20 21.35
CA GLU A 259 -11.14 21.41 22.80
C GLU A 259 -9.66 21.59 23.19
N SER A 260 -8.75 20.73 22.71
CA SER A 260 -7.33 20.83 23.04
C SER A 260 -6.63 22.09 22.48
N THR A 261 -7.19 22.68 21.42
CA THR A 261 -6.63 23.88 20.78
C THR A 261 -7.17 25.16 21.44
N GLU A 262 -8.43 25.15 21.89
CA GLU A 262 -9.02 26.21 22.71
C GLU A 262 -8.38 26.26 24.11
N GLU A 263 -8.15 25.11 24.73
CA GLU A 263 -7.52 25.02 26.06
C GLU A 263 -6.05 25.49 26.08
N ASN A 264 -5.35 25.39 24.94
CA ASN A 264 -3.99 25.93 24.80
C ASN A 264 -4.00 27.44 24.49
N LYS A 265 -5.01 27.96 23.80
CA LYS A 265 -5.17 29.42 23.58
C LYS A 265 -5.52 30.16 24.87
N GLU A 266 -6.40 29.61 25.70
CA GLU A 266 -6.73 30.21 27.00
C GLU A 266 -5.52 30.27 27.95
N LYS A 267 -4.60 29.29 27.86
CA LYS A 267 -3.35 29.27 28.65
C LYS A 267 -2.27 30.24 28.13
N GLU A 268 -2.33 30.66 26.86
CA GLU A 268 -1.46 31.71 26.32
C GLU A 268 -1.99 33.13 26.57
N GLU A 269 -3.31 33.32 26.65
CA GLU A 269 -3.92 34.63 26.95
C GLU A 269 -3.89 35.00 28.46
N THR A 270 -3.56 34.04 29.34
CA THR A 270 -3.42 34.25 30.79
C THR A 270 -1.97 34.46 31.28
N LYS A 271 -1.04 34.75 30.37
CA LYS A 271 0.38 35.00 30.68
C LYS A 271 0.82 36.40 30.24
#